data_AF-A0A4R3HR12-F1
#
_entry.id   AF-A0A4R3HR12-F1
#
_cell.length_a   1.000
_cell.length_b   1.000
_cell.length_c   1.000
_cell.angle_alpha   90.00
_cell.angle_beta   90.00
_cell.angle_gamma   90.00
#
_symmetry.space_group_name_H-M   'P 1'
#
loop_
_entity.id
_entity.type
_entity.pdbx_description
1 polymer ?
#
loop_
_entity_poly.entity_id
_entity_poly.type
_entity_poly.pdbx_seq_one_letter_code
_entity_poly.pdbx_strand_id
1 'polypeptide(L)'
;MPYDLMEDLWAYSVRHRQKRQRNNKKHQSFPTLFLTEGGVPYEKKSVTEVFAALSRRVEIRVTAHMLRHTYATYLLFSLRKSDTFEGEPLIYVADRLGHANLVTTRGYLHLVNSLEGQLILAHEDELDEIFNPEPT
;
A
#
# COMPACT_ATOMS: atom_id res chain seq x y z
N MET A 1 2.21 -4.81 -9.34
CA MET A 1 2.84 -4.82 -8.00
C MET A 1 4.32 -5.05 -8.22
N PRO A 2 5.20 -4.20 -7.71
CA PRO A 2 6.62 -4.29 -8.03
C PRO A 2 7.25 -5.56 -7.46
N TYR A 3 8.15 -6.18 -8.24
CA TYR A 3 8.76 -7.46 -7.91
C TYR A 3 9.67 -7.37 -6.67
N ASP A 4 10.52 -6.35 -6.63
CA ASP A 4 11.50 -6.13 -5.56
C ASP A 4 10.83 -6.00 -4.19
N LEU A 5 9.73 -5.24 -4.10
CA LEU A 5 8.97 -5.10 -2.86
C LEU A 5 8.41 -6.46 -2.39
N MET A 6 7.93 -7.28 -3.33
CA MET A 6 7.40 -8.61 -2.99
C MET A 6 8.52 -9.55 -2.54
N GLU A 7 9.70 -9.46 -3.15
CA GLU A 7 10.89 -10.20 -2.73
C GLU A 7 11.32 -9.80 -1.32
N ASP A 8 11.37 -8.51 -1.01
CA ASP A 8 11.70 -8.00 0.33
C ASP A 8 10.70 -8.47 1.39
N LEU A 9 9.41 -8.42 1.08
CA LEU A 9 8.35 -8.91 1.97
C LEU A 9 8.47 -10.42 2.18
N TRP A 10 8.79 -11.18 1.13
CA TRP A 10 9.03 -12.60 1.22
C TRP A 10 10.25 -12.90 2.11
N ALA A 11 11.38 -12.25 1.85
CA ALA A 11 12.60 -12.35 2.63
C ALA A 11 12.38 -11.96 4.10
N TYR A 12 11.55 -10.96 4.36
CA TYR A 12 11.13 -10.61 5.71
C TYR A 12 10.35 -11.75 6.37
N SER A 13 9.31 -12.25 5.70
CA SER A 13 8.39 -13.26 6.25
C SER A 13 9.12 -14.57 6.61
N VAL A 14 10.05 -15.01 5.75
CA VAL A 14 10.78 -16.26 5.93
C VAL A 14 11.93 -16.11 6.93
N ARG A 15 12.74 -15.04 6.82
CA ARG A 15 14.02 -14.94 7.55
C ARG A 15 13.97 -13.97 8.72
N HIS A 16 13.49 -12.75 8.49
CA HIS A 16 13.60 -11.67 9.47
C HIS A 16 12.56 -11.81 10.58
N ARG A 17 11.34 -12.24 10.24
CA ARG A 17 10.27 -12.42 11.22
C ARG A 17 10.66 -13.42 12.31
N GLN A 18 11.25 -14.56 11.95
CA GLN A 18 11.70 -15.56 12.92
C GLN A 18 12.78 -14.99 13.86
N LYS A 19 13.73 -14.21 13.33
CA LYS A 19 14.73 -13.51 14.14
C LYS A 19 14.08 -12.54 15.13
N ARG A 20 13.12 -11.73 14.68
CA ARG A 20 12.37 -10.81 15.54
C ARG A 20 11.60 -11.56 16.63
N GLN A 21 10.95 -12.67 16.30
CA GLN A 21 10.24 -13.49 17.28
C GLN A 21 11.16 -14.03 18.39
N ARG A 22 12.41 -14.41 18.06
CA ARG A 22 13.41 -14.85 19.05
C ARG A 22 13.85 -13.75 20.01
N ASN A 23 13.71 -12.48 19.64
CA ASN A 23 14.04 -11.36 20.53
C ASN A 23 13.01 -11.16 21.64
N ASN A 24 11.84 -11.82 21.55
CA ASN A 24 10.82 -11.71 22.57
C ASN A 24 11.25 -12.42 23.85
N LYS A 25 11.63 -11.64 24.87
CA LYS A 25 12.05 -12.13 26.19
C LYS A 25 10.99 -13.01 26.88
N LYS A 26 9.71 -12.81 26.57
CA LYS A 26 8.60 -13.59 27.15
C LYS A 26 8.32 -14.90 26.42
N HIS A 27 9.06 -15.21 25.34
CA HIS A 27 8.89 -16.42 24.53
C HIS A 27 7.45 -16.62 24.01
N GLN A 28 6.67 -15.54 23.89
CA GLN A 28 5.31 -15.59 23.34
C GLN A 28 5.39 -15.64 21.81
N SER A 29 4.60 -16.54 21.22
CA SER A 29 4.43 -16.63 19.78
C SER A 29 3.17 -15.85 19.37
N PHE A 30 3.29 -15.01 18.36
CA PHE A 30 2.18 -14.25 17.80
C PHE A 30 1.91 -14.70 16.36
N PRO A 31 0.65 -14.78 15.92
CA PRO A 31 0.32 -15.10 14.52
C PRO A 31 0.56 -13.92 13.56
N THR A 32 0.75 -12.70 14.08
CA THR A 32 0.88 -11.47 13.28
C THR A 32 2.14 -11.51 12.40
N LEU A 33 2.03 -11.09 11.14
CA LEU A 33 3.15 -11.10 10.20
C LEU A 33 4.27 -10.13 10.63
N PHE A 34 3.92 -8.87 10.90
CA PHE A 34 4.89 -7.83 11.25
C PHE A 34 5.11 -7.74 12.76
N LEU A 35 6.37 -7.86 13.16
CA LEU A 35 6.83 -7.72 14.55
C LEU A 35 7.78 -6.53 14.66
N THR A 36 7.72 -5.87 15.81
CA THR A 36 8.70 -4.87 16.26
C THR A 36 10.07 -5.51 16.49
N GLU A 37 11.07 -4.67 16.76
CA GLU A 37 12.43 -5.14 17.05
C GLU A 37 12.52 -6.08 18.25
N GLY A 38 11.64 -5.88 19.24
CA GLY A 38 11.50 -6.69 20.44
C GLY A 38 10.65 -7.96 20.27
N GLY A 39 10.20 -8.27 19.05
CA GLY A 39 9.44 -9.49 18.78
C GLY A 39 7.97 -9.45 19.23
N VAL A 40 7.43 -8.26 19.48
CA VAL A 40 6.01 -8.05 19.81
C VAL A 40 5.28 -7.38 18.63
N PRO A 41 3.96 -7.59 18.47
CA PRO A 41 3.18 -6.91 17.44
C PRO A 41 3.24 -5.39 17.57
N TYR A 42 3.11 -4.69 16.45
CA TYR A 42 2.99 -3.23 16.47
C TYR A 42 1.68 -2.79 17.11
N GLU A 43 1.74 -1.75 17.93
CA GLU A 43 0.55 -1.07 18.42
C GLU A 43 -0.01 -0.14 17.35
N LYS A 44 -1.31 0.17 17.44
CA LYS A 44 -1.98 1.11 16.53
C LYS A 44 -1.28 2.49 16.50
N LYS A 45 -0.75 2.92 17.64
CA LYS A 45 -0.01 4.19 17.77
C LYS A 45 1.31 4.17 16.99
N SER A 46 2.03 3.05 16.98
CA SER A 46 3.32 2.92 16.30
C SER A 46 3.21 3.18 14.80
N VAL A 47 2.15 2.67 14.16
CA VAL A 47 1.90 2.94 12.74
C VAL A 47 1.67 4.44 12.51
N THR A 48 0.93 5.10 13.40
CA THR A 48 0.66 6.54 13.30
C THR A 48 1.95 7.36 13.46
N GLU A 49 2.86 6.94 14.34
CA GLU A 49 4.16 7.58 14.54
C GLU A 49 5.07 7.44 13.32
N VAL A 50 5.07 6.27 12.66
CA VAL A 50 5.78 6.07 11.38
C VAL A 50 5.29 7.06 10.32
N PHE A 51 3.97 7.19 10.16
CA PHE A 51 3.40 8.16 9.21
C PHE A 51 3.65 9.62 9.61
N ALA A 52 3.69 9.94 10.90
CA ALA A 52 4.06 11.27 11.37
C ALA A 52 5.53 11.61 11.07
N ALA A 53 6.43 10.63 11.23
CA ALA A 53 7.84 10.79 10.86
C ALA A 53 8.01 10.99 9.34
N LEU A 54 7.30 10.19 8.54
CA LEU A 54 7.27 10.36 7.08
C LEU A 54 6.75 11.74 6.70
N SER A 55 5.63 12.18 7.30
CA SER A 55 5.04 13.50 7.03
C SER A 55 6.01 14.65 7.30
N ARG A 56 6.81 14.56 8.36
CA ARG A 56 7.85 15.56 8.65
C ARG A 56 8.99 15.53 7.63
N ARG A 57 9.36 14.34 7.14
CA ARG A 57 10.44 14.18 6.16
C ARG A 57 10.08 14.73 4.79
N VAL A 58 8.82 14.58 4.38
CA VAL A 58 8.34 15.03 3.05
C VAL A 58 7.64 16.38 3.12
N GLU A 59 7.55 17.00 4.30
CA GLU A 59 6.89 18.29 4.56
C GLU A 59 5.40 18.37 4.13
N ILE A 60 4.79 17.20 3.88
CA ILE A 60 3.40 17.06 3.46
C ILE A 60 2.71 16.13 4.47
N ARG A 61 1.44 16.40 4.77
CA ARG A 61 0.65 15.49 5.62
C ARG A 61 0.45 14.16 4.89
N VAL A 62 1.01 13.09 5.43
CA VAL A 62 0.85 11.72 4.93
C VAL A 62 0.18 10.85 5.99
N THR A 63 -0.86 10.13 5.60
CA THR A 63 -1.53 9.15 6.47
C THR A 63 -1.75 7.85 5.72
N ALA A 64 -1.88 6.74 6.45
CA ALA A 64 -2.22 5.44 5.86
C ALA A 64 -3.53 5.50 5.05
N HIS A 65 -4.50 6.29 5.51
CA HIS A 65 -5.79 6.44 4.82
C HIS A 65 -5.65 7.20 3.50
N MET A 66 -4.79 8.21 3.45
CA MET A 66 -4.48 8.92 2.20
C MET A 66 -3.82 7.99 1.19
N LEU A 67 -2.80 7.21 1.59
CA LEU A 67 -2.18 6.23 0.69
C LEU A 67 -3.19 5.18 0.19
N ARG A 68 -4.12 4.75 1.04
CA ARG A 68 -5.21 3.86 0.65
C ARG A 68 -6.10 4.49 -0.42
N HIS A 69 -6.45 5.78 -0.29
CA HIS A 69 -7.22 6.51 -1.31
C HIS A 69 -6.42 6.70 -2.60
N THR A 70 -5.13 6.97 -2.51
CA THR A 70 -4.21 7.04 -3.66
C THR A 70 -4.27 5.71 -4.42
N TYR A 71 -3.95 4.59 -3.76
CA TYR A 71 -4.01 3.25 -4.37
C TYR A 71 -5.37 2.97 -5.04
N ALA A 72 -6.47 3.27 -4.37
CA ALA A 72 -7.81 3.05 -4.91
C ALA A 72 -8.10 3.86 -6.18
N THR A 73 -7.65 5.11 -6.21
CA THR A 73 -7.87 6.02 -7.35
C THR A 73 -7.09 5.54 -8.57
N TYR A 74 -5.82 5.17 -8.38
CA TYR A 74 -4.97 4.64 -9.44
C TYR A 74 -5.45 3.28 -9.95
N LEU A 75 -5.83 2.37 -9.05
CA LEU A 75 -6.40 1.08 -9.42
C LEU A 75 -7.71 1.25 -10.23
N LEU A 76 -8.59 2.17 -9.82
CA LEU A 76 -9.82 2.41 -10.56
C LEU A 76 -9.53 2.94 -11.97
N PHE A 77 -8.57 3.85 -12.10
CA PHE A 77 -8.17 4.39 -13.40
C PHE A 77 -7.59 3.30 -14.30
N SER A 78 -6.64 2.50 -13.79
CA SER A 78 -5.99 1.45 -14.59
C SER A 78 -7.01 0.41 -15.08
N LEU A 79 -7.95 0.01 -14.23
CA LEU A 79 -9.03 -0.90 -14.60
C LEU A 79 -9.99 -0.30 -15.64
N ARG A 80 -10.28 1.01 -15.57
CA ARG A 80 -11.10 1.70 -16.58
C ARG A 80 -10.40 1.89 -17.92
N LYS A 81 -9.07 1.98 -17.92
CA LYS A 81 -8.25 2.12 -19.13
C LYS A 81 -7.93 0.77 -19.78
N SER A 82 -7.98 -0.32 -19.01
CA SER A 82 -7.68 -1.65 -19.51
C SER A 82 -8.76 -2.16 -20.46
N ASP A 83 -8.39 -2.46 -21.70
CA ASP A 83 -9.29 -3.06 -22.69
C ASP A 83 -9.59 -4.54 -22.42
N THR A 84 -8.85 -5.16 -21.50
CA THR A 84 -8.94 -6.61 -21.21
C THR A 84 -9.67 -6.91 -19.89
N PHE A 85 -9.99 -5.88 -19.10
CA PHE A 85 -10.66 -6.09 -17.83
C PHE A 85 -12.15 -6.36 -18.02
N GLU A 86 -12.60 -7.54 -17.60
CA GLU A 86 -14.01 -7.91 -17.60
C GLU A 86 -14.63 -7.67 -16.21
N GLY A 87 -15.64 -6.79 -16.14
CA GLY A 87 -16.38 -6.50 -14.92
C GLY A 87 -16.67 -5.02 -14.72
N GLU A 88 -17.20 -4.67 -13.56
CA GLU A 88 -17.41 -3.27 -13.17
C GLU A 88 -16.23 -2.81 -12.28
N PRO A 89 -15.38 -1.87 -12.75
CA PRO A 89 -14.16 -1.46 -12.05
C PRO A 89 -14.39 -0.89 -10.65
N LEU A 90 -15.48 -0.17 -10.42
CA LEU A 90 -15.80 0.45 -9.14
C LEU A 90 -16.16 -0.60 -8.08
N ILE A 91 -16.94 -1.61 -8.45
CA ILE A 91 -17.32 -2.75 -7.62
C ILE A 91 -16.08 -3.56 -7.29
N TYR A 92 -15.21 -3.81 -8.26
CA TYR A 92 -13.93 -4.49 -8.03
C TYR A 92 -13.06 -3.75 -7.00
N VAL A 93 -12.89 -2.43 -7.17
CA VAL A 93 -12.11 -1.62 -6.24
C VAL A 93 -12.76 -1.60 -4.85
N ALA A 94 -14.08 -1.49 -4.77
CA ALA A 94 -14.79 -1.52 -3.49
C ALA A 94 -14.59 -2.84 -2.74
N ASP A 95 -14.70 -3.97 -3.44
CA ASP A 95 -14.47 -5.30 -2.89
C ASP A 95 -13.02 -5.47 -2.43
N ARG A 96 -12.06 -5.07 -3.27
CA ARG A 96 -10.62 -5.12 -2.95
C ARG A 96 -10.26 -4.31 -1.71
N LEU A 97 -10.95 -3.21 -1.46
CA LEU A 97 -10.76 -2.38 -0.28
C LEU A 97 -11.56 -2.90 0.93
N GLY A 98 -12.54 -3.77 0.74
CA GLY A 98 -13.47 -4.20 1.79
C GLY A 98 -14.44 -3.09 2.20
N HIS A 99 -14.84 -2.22 1.25
CA HIS A 99 -15.86 -1.21 1.51
C HIS A 99 -17.26 -1.85 1.54
N ALA A 100 -17.90 -1.86 2.71
CA ALA A 100 -19.28 -2.28 2.85
C ALA A 100 -20.29 -1.32 2.19
N ASN A 101 -19.87 -0.08 1.86
CA ASN A 101 -20.71 0.94 1.23
C ASN A 101 -19.99 1.58 0.03
N LEU A 102 -20.62 1.54 -1.14
CA LEU A 102 -20.13 2.11 -2.40
C LEU A 102 -20.11 3.66 -2.42
N VAL A 103 -20.74 4.32 -1.45
CA VAL A 103 -20.75 5.80 -1.34
C VAL A 103 -19.35 6.37 -1.16
N THR A 104 -18.47 5.73 -0.37
CA THR A 104 -17.07 6.16 -0.24
C THR A 104 -16.27 5.91 -1.50
N THR A 105 -16.63 4.89 -2.28
CA THR A 105 -15.95 4.54 -3.53
C THR A 105 -16.37 5.47 -4.69
N ARG A 106 -17.60 6.01 -4.70
CA ARG A 106 -18.04 7.00 -5.71
C ARG A 106 -17.19 8.27 -5.74
N GLY A 107 -16.59 8.66 -4.61
CA GLY A 107 -15.65 9.79 -4.57
C GLY A 107 -14.48 9.62 -5.55
N TYR A 108 -14.02 8.39 -5.79
CA TYR A 108 -12.95 8.12 -6.74
C TYR A 108 -13.34 8.36 -8.19
N LEU A 109 -14.61 8.20 -8.56
CA LEU A 109 -15.06 8.48 -9.94
C LEU A 109 -14.85 9.94 -10.32
N HIS A 110 -15.17 10.85 -9.40
CA HIS A 110 -14.96 12.28 -9.62
C HIS A 110 -13.47 12.63 -9.72
N LEU A 111 -12.64 12.03 -8.87
CA LEU A 111 -11.18 12.19 -8.91
C LEU A 111 -10.61 11.68 -10.23
N VAL A 112 -10.96 10.45 -10.64
CA VAL A 112 -10.48 9.84 -11.89
C VAL A 112 -10.89 10.66 -13.11
N ASN A 113 -12.11 11.24 -13.12
CA ASN A 113 -12.55 12.11 -14.21
C ASN A 113 -11.90 13.50 -14.20
N SER A 114 -11.38 13.95 -13.05
CA SER A 114 -10.75 15.27 -12.88
C SER A 114 -9.23 15.22 -13.04
N LEU A 115 -8.61 14.04 -12.83
CA LEU A 115 -7.20 13.81 -13.06
C LEU A 115 -6.94 13.76 -14.56
N GLU A 116 -6.14 14.69 -15.08
CA GLU A 116 -5.64 14.61 -16.45
C GLU A 116 -4.83 13.31 -16.60
N GLY A 117 -5.10 12.54 -17.65
CA GLY A 117 -4.44 11.23 -17.87
C GLY A 117 -2.90 11.29 -17.91
N GLN A 118 -2.32 12.48 -18.14
CA GLN A 118 -0.87 12.71 -18.10
C GLN A 118 -0.28 12.58 -16.70
N LEU A 119 -0.96 13.09 -15.66
CA LEU A 119 -0.47 13.03 -14.28
C LEU A 119 -0.39 11.58 -13.76
N ILE A 120 -1.32 10.74 -14.23
CA ILE A 120 -1.38 9.34 -13.80
C ILE A 120 -0.31 8.50 -14.50
N LEU A 121 -0.06 8.75 -15.78
CA LEU A 121 1.02 8.09 -16.53
C LEU A 121 2.38 8.36 -15.89
N ALA A 122 2.65 9.63 -15.55
CA ALA A 122 3.88 10.00 -14.84
C ALA A 122 4.03 9.27 -13.50
N HIS A 123 2.94 9.00 -12.78
CA HIS A 123 3.03 8.26 -11.52
C HIS A 123 3.42 6.79 -11.73
N GLU A 124 2.83 6.10 -12.71
CA GLU A 124 3.18 4.71 -13.01
C GLU A 124 4.66 4.62 -13.45
N ASP A 125 5.11 5.54 -14.30
CA ASP A 125 6.51 5.62 -14.73
C ASP A 125 7.48 5.83 -13.55
N GLU A 126 7.15 6.72 -12.62
CA GLU A 126 7.94 6.94 -11.38
C GLU A 126 7.99 5.68 -10.49
N LEU A 127 6.89 4.93 -10.38
CA LEU A 127 6.86 3.70 -9.58
C LEU A 127 7.72 2.61 -10.22
N ASP A 128 7.65 2.48 -11.54
CA ASP A 128 8.48 1.51 -12.27
C ASP A 128 9.98 1.88 -12.15
N GLU A 129 10.35 3.16 -12.19
CA GLU A 129 11.74 3.59 -11.98
C GLU A 129 12.25 3.27 -10.56
N ILE A 130 11.42 3.47 -9.53
CA ILE A 130 11.81 3.23 -8.14
C ILE A 130 11.97 1.74 -7.82
N PHE A 131 11.13 0.88 -8.41
CA PHE A 131 11.01 -0.52 -8.01
C PHE A 131 11.32 -1.54 -9.10
N ASN A 132 11.75 -1.09 -10.28
CA ASN A 132 12.18 -1.92 -11.39
C ASN A 132 13.30 -1.22 -12.18
N PRO A 133 14.39 -0.77 -11.52
CA PRO A 133 15.45 -0.03 -12.19
C PRO A 133 16.07 -0.89 -13.31
N GLU A 134 16.18 -0.33 -14.51
CA GLU A 134 16.90 -0.96 -15.63
C GLU A 134 18.30 -1.41 -15.16
N PRO A 135 18.72 -2.66 -15.46
CA PRO A 135 20.02 -3.14 -15.04
C PRO A 135 21.12 -2.32 -15.72
N THR A 136 21.85 -1.51 -14.94
CA THR A 136 23.07 -0.80 -15.35
C THR A 136 24.18 -1.73 -15.79
#